data_AF-A0A1R3IQC1-F1
#
_entry.id   AF-A0A1R3IQC1-F1
#
_cell.length_a   1.000
_cell.length_b   1.000
_cell.length_c   1.000
_cell.angle_alpha   90.00
_cell.angle_beta   90.00
_cell.angle_gamma   90.00
#
_symmetry.space_group_name_H-M   'P 1'
#
loop_
_entity.id
_entity.type
_entity.pdbx_description
1 polymer ?
#
loop_
_entity_poly.entity_id
_entity_poly.type
_entity_poly.pdbx_seq_one_letter_code
_entity_poly.pdbx_strand_id
1 'polypeptide(L)'
;MSAKKQSNVPPDFINELLDINFKSMEDVIQFGPLAKTLGLVMLSKPQILPSIFKQVDIPILIDWSGHFFMLGYYTFLSSFMDPVIRSWLNAFPSKMKYEWKRRLEAWKYGSGLDYRL
;
A
#
# COMPACT_ATOMS: atom_id res chain seq x y z
N MET A 1 3.15 9.58 -13.54
CA MET A 1 1.67 9.57 -13.52
C MET A 1 1.19 10.92 -14.03
N SER A 2 0.32 10.96 -15.05
CA SER A 2 -0.21 12.23 -15.59
C SER A 2 -1.74 12.18 -15.54
N ALA A 3 -2.34 13.10 -14.79
CA ALA A 3 -3.79 13.28 -14.76
C ALA A 3 -4.28 13.84 -16.11
N LYS A 4 -5.52 13.52 -16.51
CA LYS A 4 -6.10 14.10 -17.72
C LYS A 4 -6.18 15.62 -17.61
N LYS A 5 -5.64 16.30 -18.62
CA LYS A 5 -5.52 17.78 -18.69
C LYS A 5 -6.88 18.51 -18.77
N GLN A 6 -7.94 17.82 -19.20
CA GLN A 6 -9.30 18.36 -19.34
C GLN A 6 -10.31 17.35 -18.79
N SER A 7 -10.40 17.26 -17.47
CA SER A 7 -11.49 16.54 -16.79
C SER A 7 -12.48 17.56 -16.25
N ASN A 8 -13.79 17.34 -16.44
CA ASN A 8 -14.84 18.18 -15.88
C ASN A 8 -15.04 17.87 -14.38
N VAL A 9 -13.97 18.07 -13.61
CA VAL A 9 -13.90 17.93 -12.15
C VAL A 9 -13.68 19.30 -11.52
N PRO A 10 -14.12 19.52 -10.26
CA PRO A 10 -13.93 20.79 -9.58
C PRO A 10 -12.45 21.21 -9.54
N PRO A 11 -12.13 22.52 -9.65
CA PRO A 11 -10.74 23.00 -9.66
C PRO A 11 -9.92 22.57 -8.44
N ASP A 12 -10.56 22.48 -7.26
CA ASP A 12 -9.91 22.13 -6.00
C ASP A 12 -9.79 20.62 -5.76
N PHE A 13 -10.35 19.78 -6.64
CA PHE A 13 -10.44 18.34 -6.43
C PHE A 13 -9.07 17.68 -6.22
N ILE A 14 -8.07 18.04 -7.03
CA ILE A 14 -6.72 17.48 -6.90
C ILE A 14 -6.09 17.90 -5.56
N ASN A 15 -6.26 19.16 -5.16
CA ASN A 15 -5.73 19.65 -3.89
C ASN A 15 -6.40 18.95 -2.70
N GLU A 16 -7.71 18.75 -2.76
CA GLU A 16 -8.47 18.04 -1.74
C GLU A 16 -8.04 16.56 -1.65
N LEU A 17 -7.86 15.90 -2.79
CA LEU A 17 -7.38 14.52 -2.86
C LEU A 17 -5.97 14.38 -2.28
N LEU A 18 -5.07 15.31 -2.62
CA LEU A 18 -3.69 15.32 -2.12
C LEU A 18 -3.63 15.63 -0.63
N ASP A 19 -4.41 16.60 -0.12
CA ASP A 19 -4.48 16.93 1.31
C ASP A 19 -4.92 15.72 2.14
N ILE A 20 -5.97 15.03 1.69
CA ILE A 20 -6.45 13.80 2.33
C ILE A 20 -5.37 12.71 2.31
N ASN A 21 -4.70 12.53 1.17
CA ASN A 21 -3.66 11.52 1.02
C ASN A 21 -2.45 11.83 1.95
N PHE A 22 -1.91 13.05 1.89
CA PHE A 22 -0.73 13.43 2.66
C PHE A 22 -0.98 13.47 4.17
N LYS A 23 -2.18 13.81 4.63
CA LYS A 23 -2.54 13.70 6.06
C LYS A 23 -2.46 12.27 6.59
N SER A 24 -2.49 11.27 5.71
CA SER A 24 -2.40 9.86 6.07
C SER A 24 -1.04 9.21 5.82
N MET A 25 -0.13 9.91 5.14
CA MET A 25 1.18 9.40 4.80
C MET A 25 2.16 9.67 5.95
N GLU A 26 2.64 8.61 6.58
CA GLU A 26 3.94 8.65 7.26
C GLU A 26 5.07 8.61 6.22
N ASP A 27 6.31 8.84 6.64
CA ASP A 27 7.51 8.82 5.77
C ASP A 27 7.64 7.49 4.99
N VAL A 28 7.04 6.41 5.51
CA VAL A 28 6.92 5.11 4.86
C VAL A 28 5.46 4.75 4.64
N ILE A 29 5.09 4.37 3.41
CA ILE A 29 3.73 3.93 3.07
C ILE A 29 3.46 2.57 3.70
N GLN A 30 2.44 2.50 4.56
CA GLN A 30 1.99 1.28 5.21
C GLN A 30 0.56 0.92 4.77
N PHE A 31 0.26 -0.39 4.68
CA PHE A 31 -1.06 -0.85 4.24
C PHE A 31 -2.20 -0.37 5.14
N GLY A 32 -2.05 -0.49 6.46
CA GLY A 32 -3.11 -0.18 7.43
C GLY A 32 -3.58 1.28 7.39
N PRO A 33 -2.69 2.27 7.62
CA PRO A 33 -3.01 3.68 7.50
C PRO A 33 -3.60 4.06 6.13
N LEU A 34 -3.02 3.54 5.04
CA LEU A 34 -3.50 3.81 3.69
C LEU A 34 -4.91 3.25 3.45
N ALA A 35 -5.15 1.98 3.78
CA ALA A 35 -6.45 1.32 3.65
C ALA A 35 -7.52 2.02 4.48
N LYS A 36 -7.19 2.42 5.72
CA LYS A 36 -8.09 3.17 6.60
C LYS A 36 -8.49 4.50 5.99
N THR A 37 -7.53 5.23 5.43
CA THR A 37 -7.79 6.54 4.82
C THR A 37 -8.67 6.40 3.59
N LEU A 38 -8.32 5.48 2.68
CA LEU A 38 -9.13 5.21 1.49
C LEU A 38 -10.56 4.79 1.85
N GLY A 39 -10.71 3.87 2.81
CA GLY A 39 -12.02 3.43 3.29
C GLY A 39 -12.82 4.57 3.92
N LEU A 40 -12.18 5.40 4.75
CA LEU A 40 -12.83 6.56 5.36
C LEU A 40 -13.29 7.58 4.29
N VAL A 41 -12.50 7.80 3.25
CA VAL A 41 -12.86 8.70 2.14
C VAL A 41 -14.02 8.13 1.34
N MET A 42 -14.01 6.83 1.05
CA MET A 42 -15.12 6.16 0.38
C MET A 42 -16.44 6.29 1.16
N LEU A 43 -16.38 6.22 2.50
CA LEU A 43 -17.56 6.34 3.37
C LEU A 43 -18.01 7.80 3.55
N SER A 44 -17.07 8.73 3.76
CA SER A 44 -17.38 10.13 4.09
C SER A 44 -17.61 11.02 2.87
N LYS A 45 -17.01 10.68 1.73
CA LYS A 45 -17.08 11.45 0.47
C LYS A 45 -17.23 10.53 -0.74
N PRO A 46 -18.30 9.72 -0.83
CA PRO A 46 -18.51 8.77 -1.93
C PRO A 46 -18.53 9.45 -3.32
N GLN A 47 -18.91 10.73 -3.39
CA GLN A 47 -18.89 11.54 -4.61
C GLN A 47 -17.48 11.74 -5.23
N ILE A 48 -16.40 11.42 -4.50
CA ILE A 48 -15.03 11.47 -5.01
C ILE A 48 -14.79 10.33 -6.03
N LEU A 49 -15.45 9.18 -5.88
CA LEU A 49 -15.19 8.01 -6.73
C LEU A 49 -15.47 8.27 -8.22
N PRO A 50 -16.64 8.83 -8.63
CA PRO A 50 -16.87 9.20 -10.02
C PRO A 50 -15.84 10.20 -10.57
N SER A 51 -15.36 11.13 -9.73
CA SER A 51 -14.34 12.12 -10.13
C SER A 51 -12.98 11.49 -10.38
N ILE A 52 -12.58 10.51 -9.56
CA ILE A 52 -11.37 9.70 -9.79
C ILE A 52 -11.46 8.99 -11.14
N PHE A 53 -12.58 8.31 -11.44
CA PHE A 53 -12.75 7.59 -12.71
C PHE A 53 -12.77 8.52 -13.94
N LYS A 54 -13.23 9.77 -13.78
CA LYS A 54 -13.15 10.78 -14.86
C LYS A 54 -11.73 11.26 -15.11
N GLN A 55 -10.91 11.34 -14.07
CA GLN A 55 -9.59 11.96 -14.14
C GLN A 55 -8.44 10.98 -14.39
N VAL A 56 -8.58 9.74 -13.92
CA VAL A 56 -7.57 8.69 -14.00
C VAL A 56 -8.05 7.57 -14.93
N ASP A 57 -7.18 7.13 -15.83
CA ASP A 57 -7.50 6.04 -16.76
C ASP A 57 -7.61 4.68 -16.04
N ILE A 58 -8.49 3.81 -16.53
CA ILE A 58 -8.73 2.48 -15.94
C ILE A 58 -7.43 1.65 -15.82
N PRO A 59 -6.53 1.59 -16.83
CA PRO A 59 -5.28 0.85 -16.68
C PRO A 59 -4.40 1.34 -15.53
N ILE A 60 -4.42 2.65 -15.23
CA ILE A 60 -3.66 3.22 -14.12
C ILE A 60 -4.25 2.78 -12.78
N LEU A 61 -5.58 2.73 -12.68
CA LEU A 61 -6.26 2.26 -11.47
C LEU A 61 -5.98 0.77 -11.20
N ILE A 62 -5.94 -0.04 -12.26
CA ILE A 62 -5.59 -1.46 -12.16
C ILE A 62 -4.14 -1.62 -11.66
N ASP A 63 -3.20 -0.91 -12.28
CA ASP A 63 -1.79 -0.93 -11.87
C ASP A 63 -1.62 -0.51 -10.40
N TRP A 64 -2.23 0.60 -10.00
CA TRP A 64 -2.22 1.06 -8.61
C TRP A 64 -2.87 0.04 -7.66
N SER A 65 -3.98 -0.59 -8.06
CA SER A 65 -4.64 -1.62 -7.23
C SER A 65 -3.77 -2.85 -7.04
N GLY A 66 -2.97 -3.22 -8.04
CA GLY A 66 -1.98 -4.29 -7.95
C GLY A 66 -0.89 -3.96 -6.91
N HIS A 67 -0.37 -2.74 -6.92
CA HIS A 67 0.58 -2.27 -5.92
C HIS A 67 -0.03 -2.24 -4.52
N PHE A 68 -1.25 -1.74 -4.38
CA PHE A 68 -1.97 -1.74 -3.10
C PHE A 68 -2.19 -3.16 -2.56
N PHE A 69 -2.57 -4.10 -3.43
CA PHE A 69 -2.72 -5.51 -3.06
C PHE A 69 -1.38 -6.14 -2.64
N MET A 70 -0.30 -5.88 -3.37
CA MET A 70 1.04 -6.38 -3.01
C MET A 70 1.49 -5.83 -1.66
N LEU A 71 1.26 -4.54 -1.38
CA LEU A 71 1.55 -3.96 -0.07
C LEU A 71 0.79 -4.68 1.06
N GLY A 72 -0.50 -4.97 0.85
CA GLY A 72 -1.31 -5.76 1.77
C GLY A 72 -0.79 -7.19 1.94
N TYR A 73 -0.41 -7.83 0.83
CA TYR A 73 0.14 -9.19 0.84
C TYR A 73 1.46 -9.26 1.61
N TYR A 74 2.39 -8.34 1.37
CA TYR A 74 3.66 -8.26 2.11
C TYR A 74 3.43 -7.94 3.59
N THR A 75 2.48 -7.05 3.91
CA THR A 75 2.08 -6.77 5.30
C THR A 75 1.56 -8.02 5.99
N PHE A 76 0.70 -8.79 5.30
CA PHE A 76 0.17 -10.06 5.82
C PHE A 76 1.29 -11.09 6.05
N LEU A 77 2.14 -11.30 5.05
CA LEU A 77 3.27 -12.21 5.16
C LEU A 77 4.20 -11.82 6.32
N SER A 78 4.54 -10.54 6.45
CA SER A 78 5.42 -10.07 7.51
C SER A 78 4.78 -10.11 8.90
N SER A 79 3.46 -9.95 9.00
CA SER A 79 2.77 -9.91 10.31
C SER A 79 2.38 -11.29 10.82
N PHE A 80 2.00 -12.20 9.92
CA PHE A 80 1.42 -13.49 10.29
C PHE A 80 2.29 -14.68 9.90
N MET A 81 2.92 -14.66 8.72
CA MET A 81 3.71 -15.80 8.25
C MET A 81 5.16 -15.76 8.76
N ASP A 82 5.75 -14.57 8.85
CA ASP A 82 7.13 -14.41 9.32
C ASP A 82 7.35 -15.01 10.73
N PRO A 83 6.54 -14.69 11.76
CA PRO A 83 6.74 -15.24 13.11
C PRO A 83 6.65 -16.77 13.14
N VAL A 84 5.72 -17.32 12.35
CA VAL A 84 5.57 -18.77 12.20
C VAL A 84 6.84 -19.34 11.59
N ILE A 85 7.30 -18.87 10.43
CA ILE A 85 8.50 -19.41 9.75
C ILE A 85 9.76 -19.22 10.60
N ARG A 86 9.89 -18.10 11.33
CA ARG A 86 11.01 -17.85 12.24
C ARG A 86 11.12 -18.88 13.36
N SER A 87 10.00 -19.40 13.85
CA SER A 87 10.02 -20.44 14.90
C SER A 87 10.64 -21.77 14.41
N TRP A 88 10.49 -22.10 13.12
CA TRP A 88 11.03 -23.33 12.51
C TRP A 88 12.41 -23.15 11.88
N LEU A 89 12.85 -21.91 11.65
CA LEU A 89 14.08 -21.54 10.94
C LEU A 89 15.36 -22.15 11.52
N ASN A 90 15.38 -22.50 12.81
CA ASN A 90 16.54 -23.12 13.46
C ASN A 90 16.72 -24.59 13.08
N ALA A 91 15.68 -25.27 12.59
CA ALA A 91 15.76 -26.65 12.14
C ALA A 91 16.33 -26.78 10.71
N PHE A 92 16.51 -25.67 9.99
CA PHE A 92 16.93 -25.70 8.59
C PHE A 92 18.47 -25.75 8.43
N PRO A 93 18.97 -26.41 7.37
CA PRO A 93 20.37 -26.32 6.97
C PRO A 93 20.81 -24.87 6.73
N SER A 94 22.10 -24.58 6.92
CA SER A 94 22.66 -23.21 6.91
C SER A 94 22.31 -22.39 5.67
N LYS A 95 22.40 -22.97 4.47
CA LYS A 95 22.05 -22.31 3.20
C LYS A 95 20.57 -21.93 3.15
N MET A 96 19.68 -22.88 3.45
CA MET A 96 18.24 -22.67 3.45
C MET A 96 17.83 -21.64 4.52
N LYS A 97 18.48 -21.69 5.69
CA LYS A 97 18.29 -20.70 6.76
C LYS A 97 18.60 -19.29 6.29
N TYR A 98 19.70 -19.09 5.55
CA TYR A 98 20.06 -17.79 4.99
C TYR A 98 19.03 -17.30 3.96
N GLU A 99 18.65 -18.16 3.01
CA GLU A 99 17.66 -17.80 1.98
C GLU A 99 16.32 -17.38 2.58
N TRP A 100 15.84 -18.12 3.60
CA TRP A 100 14.61 -17.76 4.29
C TRP A 100 14.74 -16.45 5.08
N LYS A 101 15.86 -16.21 5.77
CA LYS A 101 16.09 -14.92 6.43
C LYS A 101 15.98 -13.75 5.45
N ARG A 102 16.60 -13.85 4.27
CA ARG A 102 16.54 -12.81 3.24
C ARG A 102 15.12 -12.60 2.68
N ARG A 103 14.33 -13.68 2.53
CA ARG A 103 12.93 -13.57 2.10
C ARG A 103 12.06 -12.88 3.15
N LEU A 104 12.24 -13.24 4.41
CA LEU A 104 11.50 -12.63 5.53
C LEU A 104 11.82 -11.14 5.68
N GLU A 105 13.11 -10.79 5.53
CA GLU A 105 13.54 -9.39 5.45
C GLU A 105 12.87 -8.66 4.29
N ALA A 106 12.87 -9.25 3.08
CA ALA A 106 12.20 -8.65 1.93
C ALA A 106 10.69 -8.44 2.16
N TRP A 107 10.02 -9.32 2.89
CA TRP A 107 8.62 -9.13 3.27
C TRP A 107 8.45 -7.92 4.18
N LYS A 108 9.31 -7.80 5.20
CA LYS A 108 9.28 -6.67 6.13
C LYS A 108 9.52 -5.34 5.41
N TYR A 109 10.56 -5.25 4.58
CA TYR A 109 10.87 -4.06 3.79
C TYR A 109 9.75 -3.72 2.79
N GLY A 110 9.23 -4.72 2.06
CA GLY A 110 8.15 -4.50 1.10
C GLY A 110 6.80 -4.12 1.73
N SER A 111 6.65 -4.30 3.04
CA SER A 111 5.46 -3.90 3.80
C SER A 111 5.55 -2.53 4.47
N GLY A 112 6.75 -1.93 4.49
CA GLY A 112 7.00 -0.67 5.21
C GLY A 112 6.99 -0.80 6.74
N LEU A 113 7.02 -2.02 7.29
CA LEU A 113 7.04 -2.29 8.74
C LEU A 113 8.45 -2.17 9.36
N ASP A 114 9.42 -1.70 8.59
CA ASP A 114 10.80 -1.44 8.97
C ASP A 114 11.06 0.01 9.44
N TYR A 115 10.06 0.88 9.41
CA TYR A 115 10.13 2.32 9.73
C TYR A 115 10.64 2.71 11.14
N ARG A 116 10.88 1.75 12.05
CA ARG A 116 11.42 1.98 13.40
C ARG A 116 12.79 1.34 13.64
N LEU A 117 13.43 0.79 12.60
CA LEU A 117 14.73 0.13 12.72
C LEU A 117 15.89 1.12 12.82
#